data_AF-A0A534JJW8-F1
#
_entry.id   AF-A0A534JJW8-F1
#
_cell.length_a   1.000
_cell.length_b   1.000
_cell.length_c   1.000
_cell.angle_alpha   90.00
_cell.angle_beta   90.00
_cell.angle_gamma   90.00
#
_symmetry.space_group_name_H-M   'P 1'
#
loop_
_entity.id
_entity.type
_entity.pdbx_description
1 polymer ?
#
loop_
_entity_poly.entity_id
_entity_poly.type
_entity_poly.pdbx_seq_one_letter_code
_entity_poly.pdbx_strand_id
1 'polypeptide(L)'
;MPSARAIWSGSISFGLVNIPVKLYTATETKDISFTTLHATCRTPLKRPYMCPVDNGPVDSKEMVKGYPVGKAQFVILTEDEIESVRVESSAHINVNGFVEAAEIGP
;
A
#
# COMPACT_ATOMS: atom_id res chain seq x y z
N MET A 1 13.41 -17.58 15.04
CA MET A 1 13.49 -16.81 13.78
C MET A 1 12.07 -16.54 13.33
N PRO A 2 11.62 -15.29 13.16
CA PRO A 2 10.28 -15.04 12.64
C PRO A 2 10.13 -15.76 11.30
N SER A 3 9.04 -16.51 11.15
CA SER A 3 8.74 -17.28 9.94
C SER A 3 8.79 -16.33 8.74
N ALA A 4 9.63 -16.62 7.76
CA ALA A 4 9.77 -15.80 6.56
C ALA A 4 8.41 -15.76 5.83
N ARG A 5 7.67 -14.66 6.03
CA ARG A 5 6.41 -14.43 5.33
C ARG A 5 6.75 -13.91 3.94
N ALA A 6 6.28 -14.62 2.91
CA ALA A 6 6.41 -14.15 1.55
C ALA A 6 5.69 -12.79 1.42
N ILE A 7 6.35 -11.80 0.84
CA ILE A 7 5.75 -10.49 0.55
C ILE A 7 4.74 -10.65 -0.59
N TRP A 8 5.06 -11.53 -1.53
CA TRP A 8 4.25 -11.77 -2.71
C TRP A 8 4.40 -13.23 -3.15
N SER A 9 3.31 -13.78 -3.66
CA SER A 9 3.27 -15.09 -4.29
C SER A 9 2.66 -14.93 -5.67
N GLY A 10 3.25 -15.57 -6.66
CA GLY A 10 2.78 -15.49 -8.03
C GLY A 10 3.48 -16.50 -8.90
N SER A 11 3.55 -16.22 -10.20
CA SER A 11 4.15 -17.10 -11.18
C SER A 11 5.02 -16.33 -12.16
N ILE A 12 6.14 -16.94 -12.55
CA ILE A 12 7.01 -16.46 -13.62
C ILE A 12 6.66 -17.25 -14.87
N SER A 13 6.31 -16.54 -15.93
CA SER A 13 5.99 -17.13 -17.22
C SER A 13 7.03 -16.75 -18.27
N PHE A 14 7.51 -17.74 -19.02
CA PHE A 14 8.37 -17.52 -20.18
C PHE A 14 7.92 -18.44 -21.32
N GLY A 15 7.44 -17.82 -22.41
CA GLY A 15 6.78 -18.56 -23.49
C GLY A 15 5.58 -19.37 -23.00
N LEU A 16 5.70 -20.70 -22.96
CA LEU A 16 4.66 -21.64 -22.53
C LEU A 16 4.91 -22.25 -21.15
N VAL A 17 6.01 -21.89 -20.48
CA VAL A 17 6.36 -22.42 -19.16
C VAL A 17 5.86 -21.48 -18.08
N ASN A 18 5.21 -22.03 -17.05
CA ASN A 18 4.70 -21.28 -15.90
C ASN A 18 5.25 -21.87 -14.60
N ILE A 19 6.02 -21.08 -13.84
CA ILE A 19 6.69 -21.52 -12.61
C ILE A 19 6.14 -20.72 -11.41
N PRO A 20 5.52 -21.36 -10.41
CA PRO A 20 5.08 -20.66 -9.20
C PRO A 20 6.30 -20.25 -8.35
N VAL A 21 6.30 -19.00 -7.87
CA VAL A 21 7.38 -18.42 -7.07
C VAL A 21 6.85 -17.65 -5.86
N LYS A 22 7.72 -17.46 -4.88
CA LYS A 22 7.47 -16.64 -3.69
C LYS A 22 8.60 -15.63 -3.53
N LEU A 23 8.24 -14.36 -3.34
CA LEU A 23 9.17 -13.27 -3.09
C LEU A 23 9.31 -13.02 -1.59
N TYR A 24 10.55 -12.85 -1.14
CA TYR A 24 10.91 -12.62 0.26
C TYR A 24 11.76 -11.35 0.37
N THR A 25 11.64 -10.64 1.48
CA THR A 25 12.48 -9.46 1.76
C THR A 25 13.92 -9.91 1.99
N ALA A 26 14.87 -9.36 1.25
CA ALA A 26 16.30 -9.59 1.50
C ALA A 26 16.81 -8.86 2.75
N THR A 27 16.15 -7.74 3.12
CA THR A 27 16.52 -6.89 4.26
C THR A 27 15.30 -6.66 5.16
N GLU A 28 15.51 -6.70 6.48
CA GLU A 28 14.50 -6.37 7.48
C GLU A 28 14.87 -5.04 8.14
N THR A 29 14.06 -4.00 7.94
CA THR A 29 14.21 -2.74 8.68
C THR A 29 13.62 -2.93 10.07
N LYS A 30 14.46 -2.86 11.11
CA LYS A 30 14.00 -2.86 12.50
C LYS A 30 13.79 -1.42 12.97
N ASP A 31 12.62 -0.88 12.66
CA ASP A 31 12.18 0.38 13.25
C ASP A 31 11.54 0.15 14.62
N ILE A 32 11.91 0.98 15.60
CA ILE A 32 11.26 1.00 16.91
C ILE A 32 10.00 1.86 16.79
N SER A 33 8.83 1.23 16.81
CA SER A 33 7.54 1.94 16.81
C SER A 33 7.10 2.31 18.23
N PHE A 34 6.65 3.55 18.44
CA PHE A 34 6.05 3.99 19.70
C PHE A 34 4.54 4.17 19.55
N THR A 35 3.76 3.64 20.49
CA THR A 35 2.32 3.90 20.59
C THR A 35 2.08 5.06 21.53
N THR A 36 1.29 6.07 21.10
CA THR A 36 0.92 7.18 21.98
C THR A 36 -0.07 6.71 23.05
N LEU A 37 0.29 6.85 24.32
CA LEU A 37 -0.54 6.46 25.47
C LEU A 37 -1.07 7.70 26.20
N HIS A 38 -2.25 7.57 26.82
CA HIS A 38 -2.75 8.57 27.76
C HIS A 38 -1.89 8.54 29.04
N ALA A 39 -1.31 9.69 29.42
CA ALA A 39 -0.34 9.77 30.53
C ALA A 39 -0.88 9.23 31.86
N THR A 40 -2.17 9.42 32.14
CA THR A 40 -2.78 9.02 33.43
C THR A 40 -3.22 7.57 33.45
N CYS A 41 -4.01 7.12 32.46
CA CYS A 41 -4.58 5.75 32.46
C CYS A 41 -3.81 4.74 31.59
N ARG A 42 -2.74 5.18 30.91
CA ARG A 42 -1.85 4.34 30.08
C ARG A 42 -2.56 3.61 28.95
N THR A 43 -3.72 4.09 28.53
CA THR A 43 -4.45 3.51 27.40
C THR A 43 -3.94 4.07 26.07
N PRO A 44 -3.93 3.26 24.99
CA PRO A 44 -3.64 3.76 23.65
C PRO A 44 -4.65 4.82 23.20
N LEU A 45 -4.15 5.97 22.72
CA LEU A 45 -4.98 7.06 22.25
C LEU A 45 -5.48 6.80 20.81
N LYS A 46 -6.79 6.96 20.59
CA LYS A 46 -7.41 7.00 19.26
C LYS A 46 -7.46 8.44 18.75
N ARG A 47 -7.16 8.66 17.47
CA ARG A 47 -7.21 9.98 16.82
C ARG A 47 -8.45 10.05 15.93
N PRO A 48 -9.53 10.75 16.35
CA PRO A 48 -10.68 11.00 15.50
C PRO A 48 -10.38 12.10 14.47
N TYR A 49 -10.96 11.99 13.28
CA TYR A 49 -11.06 13.11 12.35
C TYR A 49 -12.19 14.03 12.82
N MET A 50 -11.92 15.33 12.90
CA MET A 50 -12.87 16.34 13.39
C MET A 50 -13.18 17.34 12.27
N CYS A 51 -14.46 17.61 12.01
CA CYS A 51 -14.86 18.64 11.07
C CYS A 51 -14.71 20.03 11.72
N PRO A 52 -14.01 21.00 11.10
CA PRO A 52 -13.84 22.34 11.66
C PRO A 52 -15.13 23.17 11.66
N VAL A 53 -16.15 22.78 10.88
CA VAL A 53 -17.44 23.48 10.80
C VAL A 53 -18.39 22.99 11.90
N ASP A 54 -18.54 21.67 12.01
CA ASP A 54 -19.51 21.05 12.94
C ASP A 54 -18.91 20.73 14.31
N ASN A 55 -17.58 20.88 14.43
CA ASN A 55 -16.79 20.62 15.64
C ASN A 55 -17.02 19.24 16.28
N GLY A 56 -17.43 18.27 15.46
CA GLY A 56 -17.73 16.90 15.84
C GLY A 56 -16.84 15.88 15.14
N PRO A 57 -16.76 14.64 15.67
CA PRO A 57 -16.05 13.56 15.03
C PRO A 57 -16.78 13.14 13.75
N VAL A 58 -16.04 12.95 12.66
CA VAL A 58 -16.57 12.50 11.36
C VAL A 58 -16.48 10.98 11.29
N ASP A 59 -17.59 10.32 10.93
CA ASP A 59 -17.59 8.88 10.70
C ASP A 59 -16.89 8.54 9.39
N SER A 60 -16.24 7.37 9.34
CA SER A 60 -15.58 6.89 8.13
C SER A 60 -16.48 6.81 6.90
N LYS A 61 -17.79 6.64 7.08
CA LYS A 61 -18.76 6.63 5.98
C LYS A 61 -19.00 8.00 5.34
N GLU A 62 -18.73 9.07 6.06
CA GLU A 62 -18.93 10.45 5.60
C GLU A 62 -17.63 11.04 5.01
N MET A 63 -16.51 10.31 5.13
CA MET A 63 -15.22 10.70 4.57
C MET A 63 -15.12 10.32 3.09
N VAL A 64 -14.82 11.31 2.25
CA VAL A 64 -14.56 11.12 0.81
C VAL A 64 -13.14 11.51 0.44
N LYS A 65 -12.55 10.84 -0.55
CA LYS A 65 -11.21 11.18 -1.07
C LYS A 65 -11.36 12.24 -2.16
N GLY A 66 -10.67 13.38 -2.00
CA GLY A 66 -10.65 14.45 -3.00
C GLY A 66 -9.26 14.63 -3.60
N TYR A 67 -9.16 14.70 -4.93
CA TYR A 67 -7.92 15.05 -5.64
C TYR A 67 -7.91 16.55 -5.99
N PRO A 68 -6.85 17.30 -5.65
CA PRO A 68 -6.76 18.73 -5.92
C PRO A 68 -6.48 19.00 -7.40
N VAL A 69 -7.36 19.75 -8.08
CA VAL A 69 -7.19 20.14 -9.50
C VAL A 69 -6.85 21.64 -9.66
N GLY A 70 -6.91 22.40 -8.56
CA GLY A 70 -6.58 23.82 -8.56
C GLY A 70 -6.65 24.42 -7.15
N LYS A 71 -6.54 25.75 -7.05
CA LYS A 71 -6.69 26.44 -5.76
C LYS A 71 -8.13 26.26 -5.26
N ALA A 72 -8.27 25.51 -4.17
CA ALA A 72 -9.54 25.19 -3.51
C ALA A 72 -10.57 24.41 -4.37
N GLN A 73 -10.14 23.73 -5.42
CA GLN A 73 -11.00 22.84 -6.21
C GLN A 73 -10.54 21.40 -6.03
N PHE A 74 -11.45 20.55 -5.56
CA PHE A 74 -11.23 19.12 -5.34
C PHE A 74 -12.23 18.33 -6.18
N VAL A 75 -11.73 17.34 -6.91
CA VAL A 75 -12.57 16.32 -7.55
C VAL A 75 -12.71 15.18 -6.56
N ILE A 76 -13.94 14.85 -6.19
CA ILE A 76 -14.24 13.72 -5.31
C ILE A 76 -14.07 12.45 -6.15
N LEU A 77 -13.19 11.56 -5.71
CA LEU A 77 -13.07 10.21 -6.27
C LEU A 77 -13.76 9.23 -5.32
N THR A 78 -14.68 8.46 -5.86
CA THR A 78 -15.29 7.34 -5.14
C THR A 78 -14.32 6.17 -5.09
N GLU A 79 -14.50 5.27 -4.11
CA GLU A 79 -13.65 4.08 -4.01
C GLU A 79 -13.81 3.17 -5.24
N ASP A 80 -15.01 3.08 -5.80
CA ASP A 80 -15.29 2.32 -7.02
C ASP A 80 -14.53 2.85 -8.25
N GLU A 81 -14.42 4.17 -8.41
CA GLU A 81 -13.63 4.78 -9.50
C GLU A 81 -12.13 4.47 -9.33
N ILE A 82 -11.61 4.54 -8.10
CA ILE A 82 -10.22 4.21 -7.80
C ILE A 82 -9.93 2.74 -8.11
N GLU A 83 -10.83 1.84 -7.71
CA GLU A 83 -10.67 0.41 -7.97
C GLU A 83 -10.79 0.09 -9.46
N SER A 84 -11.65 0.79 -10.22
CA SER A 84 -11.80 0.59 -11.67
C SER A 84 -10.55 0.97 -12.49
N VAL A 85 -9.76 1.92 -11.98
CA VAL A 85 -8.49 2.36 -12.61
C VAL A 85 -7.30 1.55 -12.08
N ARG A 86 -7.49 0.80 -10.99
CA ARG A 86 -6.44 -0.01 -10.40
C ARG A 86 -5.98 -1.02 -11.45
N VAL A 87 -4.73 -0.91 -11.85
CA VAL A 87 -4.11 -1.90 -12.72
C VAL A 87 -4.17 -3.22 -11.96
N GLU A 88 -4.88 -4.20 -12.51
CA GLU A 88 -4.89 -5.58 -12.05
C GLU A 88 -3.43 -5.96 -11.76
N SER A 89 -3.08 -6.09 -10.49
CA SER A 89 -1.74 -6.52 -10.09
C SER A 89 -1.67 -8.00 -10.38
N SER A 90 -1.51 -8.34 -11.67
CA SER A 90 -1.42 -9.71 -12.13
C SER A 90 -0.29 -10.36 -11.36
N ALA A 91 -0.57 -11.46 -10.66
CA ALA A 91 0.45 -12.23 -9.94
C ALA A 91 1.38 -12.98 -10.92
N HIS A 92 1.67 -12.38 -12.07
CA HIS A 92 2.35 -12.93 -13.22
C HIS A 92 3.50 -12.01 -13.60
N ILE A 93 4.71 -12.56 -13.57
CA ILE A 93 5.93 -11.90 -14.04
C ILE A 93 6.27 -12.53 -15.39
N ASN A 94 6.23 -11.75 -16.46
CA ASN A 94 6.62 -12.19 -17.79
C ASN A 94 8.11 -11.92 -18.02
N VAL A 95 8.87 -12.93 -18.44
CA VAL A 95 10.28 -12.75 -18.79
C VAL A 95 10.39 -12.25 -20.24
N ASN A 96 10.82 -10.99 -20.41
CA ASN A 96 11.01 -10.40 -21.74
C ASN A 96 12.26 -10.92 -22.47
N GLY A 97 13.30 -11.30 -21.73
CA GLY A 97 14.57 -11.76 -22.30
C GLY A 97 15.66 -11.89 -21.24
N PHE A 98 16.80 -12.41 -21.67
CA PHE A 98 18.01 -12.53 -20.85
C PHE A 98 19.06 -11.58 -21.42
N VAL A 99 19.67 -10.77 -20.56
CA VAL A 99 20.72 -9.80 -20.91
C VAL A 99 21.98 -10.12 -20.13
N GLU A 100 23.12 -9.65 -20.61
CA GLU A 100 24.36 -9.76 -19.85
C GLU A 100 24.35 -8.79 -18.67
N ALA A 101 24.95 -9.18 -17.55
CA ALA A 101 24.96 -8.37 -16.33
C ALA A 101 25.60 -6.98 -16.54
N ALA A 102 26.55 -6.87 -17.48
CA ALA A 102 27.20 -5.61 -17.83
C ALA A 102 26.29 -4.60 -18.54
N GLU A 103 25.14 -5.04 -19.09
CA GLU A 103 24.16 -4.17 -19.74
C GLU A 103 23.21 -3.49 -18.74
N ILE A 104 23.16 -3.99 -17.49
CA ILE A 104 22.34 -3.40 -16.43
C ILE A 104 23.20 -2.41 -15.65
N GLY A 105 22.81 -1.13 -15.67
CA GLY A 105 23.47 -0.09 -14.89
C GLY A 105 23.38 -0.36 -13.38
N PRO A 106 24.33 0.16 -12.58
CA PRO A 106 24.31 0.05 -11.12
C PRO A 106 23.13 0.77 -10.48
#